data_AF-A0A254T9K1-F1
#
_entry.id   AF-A0A254T9K1-F1
#
_cell.length_a   1.000
_cell.length_b   1.000
_cell.length_c   1.000
_cell.angle_alpha   90.00
_cell.angle_beta   90.00
_cell.angle_gamma   90.00
#
_symmetry.space_group_name_H-M   'P 1'
#
loop_
_entity.id
_entity.type
_entity.pdbx_description
1 polymer ?
#
loop_
_entity_poly.entity_id
_entity_poly.type
_entity_poly.pdbx_seq_one_letter_code
_entity_poly.pdbx_strand_id
1 'polypeptide(L)' 'MSSLSINSNLGDLLDNDASKTILEKYLPGISTHPQIAMGRGFPLKVVANFSGGLITNEALEKVDADLKTLG' A
#
# COMPACT_ATOMS: atom_id res chain seq x y z
N MET A 1 -0.34 18.10 -8.11
CA MET A 1 -0.42 17.31 -6.87
C MET A 1 -0.39 15.85 -7.28
N SER A 2 0.56 15.08 -6.78
CA SER A 2 0.71 13.67 -7.16
C SER A 2 -0.38 12.86 -6.46
N SER A 3 -1.37 12.37 -7.20
CA SER A 3 -2.45 11.55 -6.65
C SER A 3 -1.89 10.21 -6.16
N LEU A 4 -2.10 9.88 -4.88
CA LEU A 4 -1.67 8.62 -4.29
C LEU A 4 -2.59 7.48 -4.76
N SER A 5 -2.02 6.34 -5.11
CA SER A 5 -2.77 5.17 -5.59
C SER A 5 -1.99 3.88 -5.34
N ILE A 6 -2.59 2.73 -5.64
CA ILE A 6 -1.89 1.43 -5.56
C ILE A 6 -0.75 1.26 -6.58
N ASN A 7 -0.63 2.20 -7.53
CA ASN A 7 0.48 2.27 -8.47
C ASN A 7 1.66 3.12 -7.93
N SER A 8 1.46 3.85 -6.84
CA SER A 8 2.53 4.53 -6.11
C SER A 8 3.43 3.51 -5.41
N ASN A 9 4.70 3.86 -5.24
CA ASN A 9 5.64 3.01 -4.53
C ASN A 9 5.17 2.83 -3.08
N LEU A 10 5.30 1.61 -2.57
CA LEU A 10 4.94 1.32 -1.19
C LEU A 10 5.76 2.18 -0.20
N GLY A 11 7.01 2.51 -0.53
CA GLY A 11 7.82 3.46 0.25
C GLY A 11 7.13 4.81 0.43
N ASP A 12 6.69 5.43 -0.67
CA ASP A 12 6.02 6.73 -0.66
C ASP A 12 4.72 6.69 0.15
N LEU A 13 3.97 5.59 0.05
CA LEU A 13 2.73 5.38 0.80
C LEU A 13 2.97 5.18 2.31
N LEU A 14 4.10 4.57 2.69
CA LEU A 14 4.47 4.35 4.09
C LEU A 14 5.10 5.58 4.74
N ASP A 15 5.73 6.44 3.95
CA ASP A 15 6.37 7.68 4.41
C ASP A 15 5.36 8.81 4.63
N ASN A 16 4.13 8.64 4.13
CA ASN A 16 3.00 9.52 4.42
C ASN A 16 2.08 8.87 5.48
N ASP A 17 1.92 9.54 6.62
CA ASP A 17 1.14 9.04 7.76
C ASP A 17 -0.33 8.77 7.43
N ALA A 18 -0.94 9.56 6.54
CA ALA A 18 -2.34 9.38 6.15
C ALA A 18 -2.52 8.13 5.30
N SER A 19 -1.66 7.92 4.28
CA SER A 19 -1.70 6.70 3.47
C SER A 19 -1.27 5.48 4.28
N LYS A 20 -0.30 5.59 5.18
CA LYS A 20 0.10 4.52 6.09
C LYS A 20 -1.07 4.07 6.97
N THR A 21 -1.87 5.00 7.48
CA THR A 21 -3.07 4.67 8.27
C THR A 21 -4.10 3.88 7.45
N ILE A 22 -4.31 4.27 6.19
CA ILE A 22 -5.18 3.53 5.25
C ILE A 22 -4.63 2.13 4.99
N LEU A 23 -3.31 2.02 4.75
CA LEU A 23 -2.65 0.73 4.55
C LEU A 23 -2.82 -0.18 5.76
N GLU A 24 -2.55 0.28 6.97
CA GLU A 24 -2.71 -0.54 8.19
C GLU A 24 -4.18 -0.92 8.46
N LYS A 25 -5.14 -0.08 8.07
CA LYS A 25 -6.58 -0.37 8.20
C LYS A 25 -7.03 -1.56 7.35
N TYR A 26 -6.50 -1.69 6.13
CA TYR A 26 -6.90 -2.76 5.20
C TYR A 26 -5.89 -3.91 5.12
N LEU A 27 -4.61 -3.64 5.36
CA LEU A 27 -3.46 -4.53 5.25
C LEU A 27 -2.64 -4.47 6.56
N PRO A 28 -3.21 -4.98 7.68
CA PRO A 28 -2.58 -4.86 8.98
C PRO A 28 -1.21 -5.55 9.02
N GLY A 29 -0.21 -4.84 9.53
CA GLY A 29 1.17 -5.34 9.64
C GLY A 29 2.01 -5.17 8.37
N ILE A 30 1.49 -4.51 7.33
CA ILE A 30 2.25 -4.23 6.11
C ILE A 30 3.50 -3.40 6.39
N SER A 31 3.42 -2.38 7.25
CA SER A 31 4.59 -1.52 7.56
C SER A 31 5.66 -2.23 8.39
N THR A 32 5.29 -3.31 9.09
CA THR A 32 6.18 -4.09 9.96
C THR A 32 6.61 -5.42 9.33
N HIS A 33 6.20 -5.70 8.10
CA HIS A 33 6.49 -6.98 7.46
C HIS A 33 8.00 -7.18 7.29
N PRO A 34 8.56 -8.40 7.52
CA PRO A 34 10.01 -8.63 7.43
C PRO A 34 10.64 -8.26 6.08
N GLN A 35 9.84 -8.32 5.00
CA GLN A 35 10.28 -7.97 3.64
C GLN A 35 9.88 -6.55 3.22
N ILE A 36 9.47 -5.68 4.15
CA ILE A 36 8.99 -4.34 3.82
C ILE A 36 10.04 -3.50 3.11
N ALA A 37 11.32 -3.64 3.50
CA ALA A 37 12.43 -2.94 2.87
C ALA A 37 12.54 -3.24 1.36
N MET A 38 12.28 -4.49 0.96
CA MET A 38 12.24 -4.88 -0.46
C MET A 38 10.98 -4.33 -1.14
N GLY A 39 9.82 -4.43 -0.46
CA GLY A 39 8.54 -3.97 -1.00
C GLY A 39 8.49 -2.45 -1.25
N ARG A 40 9.21 -1.65 -0.45
CA ARG A 40 9.26 -0.18 -0.57
C ARG A 40 9.69 0.32 -1.95
N GLY A 41 10.52 -0.44 -2.67
CA GLY A 41 10.98 -0.11 -4.03
C GLY A 41 9.98 -0.44 -5.14
N PHE A 42 8.82 -1.01 -4.81
CA PHE A 42 7.82 -1.43 -5.79
C PHE A 42 6.45 -0.79 -5.52
N PRO A 43 5.61 -0.66 -6.55
CA PRO A 43 4.20 -0.28 -6.38
C PRO A 43 3.44 -1.26 -5.49
N LEU A 44 2.46 -0.77 -4.70
CA LEU A 44 1.66 -1.64 -3.83
C LEU A 44 1.00 -2.80 -4.59
N LYS A 45 0.46 -2.54 -5.78
CA LYS A 45 -0.13 -3.57 -6.66
C LYS A 45 0.87 -4.68 -7.01
N VAL A 46 2.14 -4.34 -7.17
CA VAL A 46 3.21 -5.32 -7.45
C VAL A 46 3.55 -6.09 -6.18
N VAL A 47 3.66 -5.42 -5.04
CA VAL A 47 3.87 -6.06 -3.73
C VAL A 47 2.75 -7.07 -3.43
N ALA A 48 1.51 -6.77 -3.80
CA ALA A 48 0.38 -7.69 -3.64
C ALA A 48 0.57 -9.01 -4.38
N ASN A 49 1.11 -8.97 -5.60
CA ASN A 49 1.43 -10.20 -6.35
C ASN A 49 2.51 -11.03 -5.67
N PHE A 50 3.48 -10.38 -5.01
CA PHE A 50 4.52 -11.05 -4.24
C PHE A 50 4.04 -11.54 -2.86
N SER A 51 2.91 -11.04 -2.37
CA SER A 51 2.37 -11.37 -1.05
C SER A 51 1.78 -12.78 -0.95
N GLY A 52 1.68 -13.53 -2.05
CA GLY A 52 1.15 -14.89 -2.06
C GLY A 52 -0.32 -15.01 -1.66
N GLY A 53 -1.10 -13.93 -1.83
CA GLY A 53 -2.53 -13.88 -1.47
C GLY A 53 -2.84 -13.21 -0.13
N LEU A 54 -1.83 -12.72 0.60
CA LEU A 54 -2.05 -11.90 1.81
C LEU A 54 -2.73 -10.56 1.50
N ILE A 55 -2.39 -9.96 0.37
CA ILE A 55 -3.02 -8.75 -0.15
C ILE A 55 -3.98 -9.17 -1.25
N THR A 56 -5.29 -9.15 -0.97
CA THR A 56 -6.33 -9.50 -1.94
C THR A 56 -6.65 -8.33 -2.87
N ASN A 57 -7.25 -8.63 -4.03
CA ASN A 57 -7.71 -7.60 -4.96
C ASN A 57 -8.75 -6.67 -4.31
N GLU A 58 -9.65 -7.22 -3.48
CA GLU A 58 -10.65 -6.41 -2.76
C GLU A 58 -9.99 -5.42 -1.79
N ALA A 59 -8.94 -5.84 -1.07
CA ALA A 59 -8.20 -4.96 -0.20
C ALA A 59 -7.46 -3.87 -0.99
N LEU A 60 -6.87 -4.22 -2.14
CA LEU A 60 -6.26 -3.24 -3.04
C LEU A 60 -7.25 -2.20 -3.55
N GLU A 61 -8.45 -2.61 -3.96
CA GLU A 61 -9.48 -1.68 -4.44
C GLU A 61 -9.93 -0.71 -3.35
N LYS A 62 -10.12 -1.20 -2.12
CA LYS A 62 -10.46 -0.36 -0.95
C LYS A 62 -9.34 0.61 -0.60
N VAL A 63 -8.10 0.13 -0.61
CA VAL A 63 -6.92 0.98 -0.39
C VAL A 63 -6.83 2.04 -1.48
N ASP A 64 -6.98 1.68 -2.76
CA ASP A 64 -6.90 2.62 -3.88
C ASP A 64 -7.96 3.71 -3.79
N ALA A 65 -9.20 3.33 -3.44
CA ALA A 65 -10.30 4.25 -3.25
C ALA A 65 -10.00 5.27 -2.14
N ASP A 66 -9.55 4.80 -0.97
CA ASP A 66 -9.23 5.68 0.17
C ASP A 66 -7.98 6.53 -0.14
N LEU A 67 -6.94 5.99 -0.78
CA LEU A 67 -5.74 6.75 -1.16
C LEU A 67 -6.05 7.89 -2.11
N LYS A 68 -6.96 7.67 -3.07
CA LYS A 68 -7.43 8.72 -3.98
C LYS A 68 -8.19 9.85 -3.29
N THR A 69 -8.73 9.62 -2.09
CA THR A 69 -9.34 10.71 -1.31
C THR A 69 -8.31 11.67 -0.70
N LEU A 70 -7.04 11.27 -0.63
CA LEU A 70 -5.95 12.08 -0.08
C LEU A 70 -5.31 13.04 -1.10
N GLY A 71 -5.64 12.94 -2.40
CA GLY A 71 -4.95 13.65 -3.49
C GLY A 71 -5.86 14.21 -4.57
#